data_AF-A0A533XNT5-F1
#
_entry.id   AF-A0A533XNT5-F1
#
_cell.length_a   1.000
_cell.length_b   1.000
_cell.length_c   1.000
_cell.angle_alpha   90.00
_cell.angle_beta   90.00
_cell.angle_gamma   90.00
#
_symmetry.space_group_name_H-M   'P 1'
#
loop_
_entity.id
_entity.type
_entity.pdbx_description
1 polymer ?
#
loop_
_entity_poly.entity_id
_entity_poly.type
_entity_poly.pdbx_seq_one_letter_code
_entity_poly.pdbx_strand_id
1 'polypeptide(L)'
;MQDQPPKGFFVNLALAQGYKESLDSYQTERFKPVNPGDTFKSDVEAVYMVFDLLPRENPANVIGQLFQANAEGGSDEKFLHEDAAHLTTAQESGFLVFPRPQGGWAPGEYKVKIHLGEKVTEASQIGTLRFKIVP
;
A
#
# COMPACT_ATOMS: atom_id res chain seq x y z
N MET A 1 11.79 8.56 -11.82
CA MET A 1 10.89 7.81 -10.92
C MET A 1 9.50 8.42 -10.98
N GLN A 2 8.46 7.63 -11.28
CA GLN A 2 7.10 8.13 -11.43
C GLN A 2 6.42 8.25 -10.06
N ASP A 3 6.16 9.48 -9.63
CA ASP A 3 5.27 9.81 -8.51
C ASP A 3 3.81 9.69 -8.96
N GLN A 4 3.45 8.49 -9.43
CA GLN A 4 2.14 8.15 -9.97
C GLN A 4 1.77 6.74 -9.50
N PRO A 5 0.48 6.41 -9.38
CA PRO A 5 0.05 5.06 -9.10
C PRO A 5 0.62 4.06 -10.13
N PRO A 6 0.97 2.83 -9.70
CA PRO A 6 1.48 1.81 -10.62
C PRO A 6 0.43 1.45 -11.68
N LYS A 7 0.89 1.08 -12.88
CA LYS A 7 0.04 0.60 -13.98
C LYS A 7 0.33 -0.87 -14.27
N GLY A 8 -0.72 -1.65 -14.53
CA GLY A 8 -0.62 -2.95 -15.21
C GLY A 8 -0.21 -4.17 -14.36
N PHE A 9 0.11 -4.04 -13.07
CA PHE A 9 0.30 -5.20 -12.16
C PHE A 9 -0.94 -5.45 -11.28
N PHE A 10 -1.55 -4.37 -10.80
CA PHE A 10 -2.75 -4.42 -9.98
C PHE A 10 -4.00 -4.20 -10.85
N VAL A 11 -5.02 -5.01 -10.63
CA VAL A 11 -6.37 -4.80 -11.19
C VAL A 11 -7.08 -3.71 -10.41
N ASN A 12 -7.05 -3.82 -9.09
CA ASN A 12 -7.53 -2.83 -8.14
C ASN A 12 -6.43 -2.54 -7.13
N LEU A 13 -6.30 -1.29 -6.72
CA LEU A 13 -5.35 -0.86 -5.71
C LEU A 13 -5.97 0.31 -4.95
N ALA A 14 -6.13 0.16 -3.64
CA ALA A 14 -6.74 1.17 -2.79
C ALA A 14 -6.02 1.28 -1.45
N LEU A 15 -5.94 2.50 -0.92
CA LEU A 15 -5.69 2.73 0.49
C LEU A 15 -7.00 2.66 1.27
N ALA A 16 -6.95 2.15 2.50
CA ALA A 16 -8.14 1.87 3.30
C ALA A 16 -7.85 1.91 4.82
N GLN A 17 -8.90 1.96 5.63
CA GLN A 17 -8.81 1.85 7.11
C GLN A 17 -8.79 0.39 7.59
N GLY A 18 -9.00 -0.55 6.68
CA GLY A 18 -9.00 -1.98 6.97
C GLY A 18 -9.20 -2.80 5.71
N TYR A 19 -9.30 -4.11 5.90
CA TYR A 19 -9.73 -5.04 4.88
C TYR A 19 -10.78 -5.99 5.45
N LYS A 20 -11.55 -6.60 4.55
CA LYS A 20 -12.46 -7.70 4.86
C LYS A 20 -12.10 -8.90 4.01
N GLU A 21 -12.04 -10.05 4.65
CA GLU A 21 -11.93 -11.34 3.99
C GLU A 21 -13.26 -11.76 3.38
N SER A 22 -13.18 -12.27 2.16
CA SER A 22 -14.32 -12.76 1.39
C SER A 22 -13.89 -13.94 0.54
N LEU A 23 -14.83 -14.81 0.19
CA LEU A 23 -14.62 -15.84 -0.81
C LEU A 23 -15.29 -15.38 -2.10
N ASP A 24 -14.61 -15.53 -3.23
CA ASP A 24 -15.27 -15.38 -4.52
C ASP A 24 -16.08 -16.63 -4.91
N SER A 25 -16.71 -16.59 -6.08
CA SER A 25 -17.54 -17.68 -6.58
C SER A 25 -16.79 -19.01 -6.76
N TYR A 26 -15.46 -19.00 -6.79
CA TYR A 26 -14.59 -20.17 -6.92
C TYR A 26 -13.99 -20.60 -5.57
N GLN A 27 -14.44 -20.02 -4.45
CA GLN A 27 -13.90 -20.23 -3.11
C GLN A 27 -12.43 -19.77 -2.96
N THR A 28 -11.98 -18.84 -3.79
CA THR A 28 -10.68 -18.21 -3.61
C THR A 28 -10.79 -17.08 -2.57
N GLU A 29 -9.86 -17.04 -1.64
CA GLU A 29 -9.76 -15.96 -0.65
C GLU A 29 -9.46 -14.62 -1.32
N ARG A 30 -10.29 -13.62 -1.00
CA ARG A 30 -10.23 -12.26 -1.50
C ARG A 30 -10.24 -11.26 -0.37
N PHE A 31 -9.35 -10.27 -0.45
CA PHE A 31 -9.33 -9.13 0.46
C PHE A 31 -9.96 -7.91 -0.20
N LYS A 32 -10.96 -7.32 0.45
CA LYS A 32 -11.63 -6.10 -0.02
C LYS A 32 -11.40 -4.94 0.94
N PRO A 33 -11.13 -3.71 0.44
CA PRO A 33 -10.86 -2.57 1.30
C PRO A 33 -12.10 -2.18 2.10
N VAL A 34 -11.90 -1.87 3.38
CA VAL A 34 -12.92 -1.32 4.27
C VAL A 34 -12.65 0.17 4.46
N ASN A 35 -13.66 0.99 4.18
CA ASN A 35 -13.54 2.46 4.15
C ASN A 35 -12.35 2.92 3.28
N PRO A 36 -12.35 2.61 1.96
CA PRO A 36 -11.30 3.05 1.06
C PRO A 36 -11.28 4.59 0.96
N GLY A 37 -10.07 5.16 0.86
CA GLY A 37 -9.90 6.59 0.73
C GLY A 37 -8.43 7.00 0.69
N ASP A 38 -8.20 8.27 0.42
CA ASP A 38 -6.87 8.91 0.44
C ASP A 38 -6.72 9.90 1.59
N THR A 39 -7.73 10.02 2.45
CA THR A 39 -7.75 10.94 3.59
C THR A 39 -8.20 10.18 4.83
N PHE A 40 -7.35 10.15 5.85
CA PHE A 40 -7.61 9.45 7.11
C PHE A 40 -7.45 10.40 8.29
N LYS A 41 -8.12 10.08 9.40
CA LYS A 41 -7.98 10.83 10.65
C LYS A 41 -6.73 10.41 11.41
N SER A 42 -6.23 11.29 12.27
CA SER A 42 -5.02 11.07 13.06
C SER A 42 -5.14 9.93 14.09
N ASP A 43 -6.37 9.51 14.39
CA ASP A 43 -6.71 8.40 15.27
C ASP A 43 -6.76 7.03 14.59
N VAL A 44 -6.62 6.96 13.26
CA VAL A 44 -6.64 5.69 12.52
C VAL A 44 -5.54 4.74 13.03
N GLU A 45 -5.90 3.50 13.32
CA GLU A 45 -4.97 2.53 13.90
C GLU A 45 -3.93 2.02 12.89
N ALA A 46 -4.32 1.94 11.61
CA ALA A 46 -3.43 1.61 10.51
C ALA A 46 -4.01 2.11 9.18
N VAL A 47 -3.13 2.35 8.22
CA VAL A 47 -3.50 2.52 6.82
C VAL A 47 -3.16 1.22 6.09
N TYR A 48 -4.10 0.70 5.33
CA TYR A 48 -3.94 -0.55 4.58
C TYR A 48 -3.80 -0.24 3.11
N MET A 49 -2.90 -0.93 2.42
CA MET A 49 -2.89 -0.98 0.95
C MET A 49 -3.49 -2.31 0.53
N VAL A 50 -4.71 -2.31 0.02
CA VAL A 50 -5.45 -3.52 -0.39
C VAL A 50 -5.48 -3.57 -1.91
N PHE A 51 -5.21 -4.73 -2.48
CA PHE A 51 -5.07 -4.86 -3.93
C PHE A 51 -5.57 -6.20 -4.47
N ASP A 52 -6.06 -6.15 -5.70
CA ASP A 52 -6.32 -7.30 -6.55
C ASP A 52 -5.23 -7.38 -7.63
N LEU A 53 -4.82 -8.59 -7.99
CA LEU A 53 -3.70 -8.86 -8.90
C LEU A 53 -4.22 -9.40 -10.23
N LEU A 54 -3.48 -9.13 -11.31
CA LEU A 54 -3.69 -9.88 -12.54
C LEU A 54 -3.24 -11.34 -12.36
N PRO A 55 -3.86 -12.29 -13.10
CA PRO A 55 -3.36 -13.65 -13.20
C PRO A 55 -1.89 -13.67 -13.60
N ARG A 56 -1.10 -14.52 -12.96
CA ARG A 56 0.35 -14.59 -13.14
C ARG A 56 0.85 -16.02 -13.05
N GLU A 57 1.94 -16.29 -13.75
CA GLU A 57 2.58 -17.62 -13.77
C GLU A 57 3.63 -17.78 -12.67
N ASN A 58 4.13 -16.68 -12.10
CA ASN A 58 5.18 -16.67 -11.09
C ASN A 58 4.70 -16.03 -9.78
N PRO A 59 5.21 -16.47 -8.61
CA PRO A 59 4.96 -15.77 -7.35
C PRO A 59 5.55 -14.36 -7.41
N ALA A 60 5.00 -13.47 -6.59
CA ALA A 60 5.41 -12.07 -6.55
C ALA A 60 5.64 -11.62 -5.10
N ASN A 61 6.58 -10.71 -4.92
CA ASN A 61 6.78 -9.99 -3.67
C ASN A 61 6.37 -8.54 -3.90
N VAL A 62 5.39 -8.08 -3.14
CA VAL A 62 4.96 -6.68 -3.12
C VAL A 62 5.49 -6.06 -1.83
N ILE A 63 6.28 -5.00 -1.96
CA ILE A 63 6.86 -4.28 -0.83
C ILE A 63 6.31 -2.84 -0.87
N GLY A 64 5.85 -2.36 0.28
CA GLY A 64 5.38 -0.99 0.46
C GLY A 64 6.25 -0.27 1.48
N GLN A 65 6.83 0.86 1.08
CA GLN A 65 7.56 1.75 1.99
C GLN A 65 6.76 3.01 2.26
N LEU A 66 6.39 3.23 3.51
CA LEU A 66 5.66 4.39 3.98
C LEU A 66 6.63 5.53 4.32
N PHE A 67 6.33 6.71 3.79
CA PHE A 67 7.01 7.95 4.08
C PHE A 67 6.02 9.04 4.49
N GLN A 68 6.43 9.90 5.44
CA GLN A 68 5.81 11.20 5.65
C GLN A 68 6.44 12.20 4.69
N ALA A 69 5.61 12.88 3.89
CA ALA A 69 6.06 13.94 3.00
C ALA A 69 6.16 15.25 3.79
N ASN A 70 7.26 15.99 3.63
CA ASN A 70 7.37 17.33 4.18
C ASN A 70 6.64 18.34 3.28
N ALA A 71 5.97 19.31 3.90
CA ALA A 71 5.01 20.22 3.26
C ALA A 71 5.60 21.25 2.27
N GLU A 72 6.92 21.25 2.04
CA GLU A 72 7.60 22.31 1.29
C GLU A 72 8.47 21.80 0.13
N GLY A 73 7.99 20.82 -0.65
CA GLY A 73 8.62 20.45 -1.92
C GLY A 73 10.09 19.99 -1.83
N GLY A 74 10.58 19.75 -0.61
CA GLY A 74 11.92 19.26 -0.34
C GLY A 74 12.00 17.75 -0.56
N SER A 75 13.19 17.29 -0.96
CA SER A 75 13.53 15.87 -1.11
C SER A 75 13.58 15.09 0.21
N ASP A 76 13.43 15.77 1.35
CA ASP A 76 13.40 15.14 2.66
C ASP A 76 12.03 14.49 2.91
N GLU A 77 11.98 13.19 2.67
CA GLU A 77 10.88 12.32 3.06
C GLU A 77 11.32 11.51 4.29
N LYS A 78 10.49 11.48 5.34
CA LYS A 78 10.81 10.67 6.51
C LYS A 78 10.26 9.25 6.32
N PHE A 79 11.13 8.27 6.19
CA PHE A 79 10.74 6.85 6.24
C PHE A 79 10.11 6.51 7.59
N LEU A 80 8.97 5.81 7.57
CA LEU A 80 8.23 5.44 8.77
C LEU A 80 8.08 3.94 8.96
N HIS A 81 7.81 3.21 7.88
CA HIS A 81 7.53 1.78 7.95
C HIS A 81 7.75 1.10 6.60
N GLU A 82 8.06 -0.18 6.62
CA GLU A 82 8.06 -1.05 5.46
C GLU A 82 7.28 -2.31 5.79
N ASP A 83 6.42 -2.73 4.87
CA ASP A 83 5.73 -4.01 4.94
C ASP A 83 5.84 -4.73 3.59
N ALA A 84 5.78 -6.06 3.62
CA ALA A 84 5.95 -6.89 2.44
C ALA A 84 5.04 -8.12 2.46
N ALA A 85 4.45 -8.41 1.32
CA ALA A 85 3.63 -9.60 1.10
C ALA A 85 4.27 -10.50 0.04
N HIS A 86 4.51 -11.76 0.43
CA HIS A 86 4.83 -12.83 -0.52
C HIS A 86 3.52 -13.45 -1.03
N LEU A 87 3.31 -13.39 -2.35
CA LEU A 87 2.07 -13.79 -2.99
C LEU A 87 2.33 -14.99 -3.91
N THR A 88 1.79 -16.15 -3.52
CA THR A 88 1.82 -17.39 -4.32
C THR A 88 1.03 -17.22 -5.62
N THR A 89 1.27 -18.04 -6.64
CA THR A 89 0.58 -17.92 -7.94
C THR A 89 -0.96 -18.04 -7.86
N ALA A 90 -1.47 -18.75 -6.84
CA ALA A 90 -2.91 -18.91 -6.61
C ALA A 90 -3.58 -17.70 -5.96
N GLN A 91 -2.82 -16.82 -5.28
CA GLN A 91 -3.38 -15.65 -4.62
C GLN A 91 -3.62 -14.53 -5.63
N GLU A 92 -4.88 -14.11 -5.74
CA GLU A 92 -5.30 -13.06 -6.67
C GLU A 92 -5.59 -11.72 -5.98
N SER A 93 -5.38 -11.64 -4.67
CA SER A 93 -5.46 -10.41 -3.90
C SER A 93 -4.54 -10.46 -2.69
N GLY A 94 -4.26 -9.31 -2.09
CA GLY A 94 -3.46 -9.19 -0.89
C GLY A 94 -3.59 -7.82 -0.26
N PHE A 95 -2.88 -7.63 0.84
CA PHE A 95 -2.81 -6.35 1.51
C PHE A 95 -1.43 -6.13 2.15
N LEU A 96 -1.08 -4.87 2.38
CA LEU A 96 -0.01 -4.44 3.28
C LEU A 96 -0.61 -3.59 4.40
N VAL A 97 0.03 -3.59 5.56
CA VAL A 97 -0.41 -2.87 6.76
C VAL A 97 0.64 -1.85 7.17
N PHE A 98 0.23 -0.59 7.28
CA PHE A 98 1.05 0.49 7.81
C PHE A 98 0.49 0.91 9.17
N PRO A 99 1.00 0.36 10.28
CA PRO A 99 0.48 0.63 11.61
C PRO A 99 0.75 2.07 12.03
N ARG A 100 -0.09 2.58 12.93
CA ARG A 100 0.11 3.88 13.58
C ARG A 100 1.52 3.96 14.19
N PRO A 101 2.34 4.96 13.81
CA PRO A 101 3.68 5.14 14.37
C PRO A 101 3.64 5.38 15.89
N GLN A 102 4.77 5.16 16.59
CA GLN A 102 4.87 5.30 18.07
C GLN A 102 4.46 6.69 18.61
N GLY A 103 4.52 7.75 17.79
CA GLY A 103 4.06 9.11 18.12
C GLY A 103 2.66 9.46 17.60
N GLY A 104 1.95 8.48 17.03
CA GLY A 104 0.72 8.70 16.27
C GLY A 104 0.95 9.24 14.86
N TRP A 105 -0.15 9.42 14.15
CA TRP A 105 -0.13 10.08 12.85
C TRP A 105 -0.07 11.59 13.03
N ALA A 106 0.95 12.23 12.48
CA ALA A 106 1.01 13.68 12.40
C ALA A 106 0.15 14.14 11.20
N PRO A 107 -0.68 15.18 11.34
CA PRO A 107 -1.39 15.73 10.19
C PRO A 107 -0.41 16.15 9.08
N GLY A 108 -0.69 15.76 7.84
CA GLY A 108 0.23 16.01 6.73
C GLY A 108 0.01 15.06 5.56
N GLU A 109 0.87 15.20 4.54
CA GLU A 109 0.90 14.30 3.39
C GLU A 109 1.80 13.10 3.65
N TYR A 110 1.39 11.95 3.12
CA TYR A 110 2.08 10.69 3.23
C TYR A 110 2.11 10.01 1.87
N LYS A 111 3.07 9.12 1.69
CA LYS A 111 3.15 8.30 0.49
C LYS A 111 3.67 6.92 0.75
N VAL A 112 3.19 5.99 -0.07
CA VAL A 112 3.62 4.60 -0.10
C VAL A 112 4.33 4.37 -1.43
N LYS A 113 5.64 4.15 -1.39
CA LYS A 113 6.40 3.69 -2.56
C LYS A 113 6.19 2.18 -2.70
N ILE A 114 5.78 1.74 -3.88
CA ILE A 114 5.44 0.34 -4.13
C ILE A 114 6.54 -0.27 -4.98
N HIS A 115 7.08 -1.40 -4.51
CA HIS A 115 8.13 -2.14 -5.18
C HIS A 115 7.68 -3.57 -5.51
N LEU A 116 8.16 -4.08 -6.64
CA LEU A 116 8.05 -5.50 -7.01
C LEU A 116 9.42 -6.17 -6.99
N GLY A 117 9.50 -7.29 -6.27
CA GLY A 117 10.71 -8.08 -6.16
C GLY A 117 11.10 -8.32 -4.71
N GLU A 118 12.19 -9.05 -4.50
CA GLU A 118 12.62 -9.48 -3.17
C GLU A 118 13.28 -8.36 -2.35
N LYS A 119 13.71 -7.27 -3.00
CA LYS A 119 14.44 -6.17 -2.37
C LYS A 119 14.03 -4.83 -2.93
N VAL A 120 14.10 -3.82 -2.08
CA VAL A 120 13.95 -2.42 -2.47
C VAL A 120 15.19 -1.97 -3.23
N THR A 121 14.98 -1.54 -4.47
CA THR A 121 15.98 -0.95 -5.37
C THR A 121 15.29 0.15 -6.18
N GLU A 122 16.06 1.02 -6.83
CA GLU A 122 15.49 2.04 -7.71
C GLU A 122 14.68 1.44 -8.86
N ALA A 123 15.13 0.30 -9.41
CA ALA A 123 14.47 -0.39 -10.51
C ALA A 123 13.23 -1.19 -10.08
N SER A 124 13.13 -1.57 -8.80
CA SER A 124 11.96 -2.32 -8.32
C SER A 124 10.75 -1.43 -8.05
N GLN A 125 10.92 -0.10 -7.96
CA GLN A 125 9.80 0.81 -7.73
C GLN A 125 8.90 0.88 -8.97
N ILE A 126 7.64 0.47 -8.79
CA ILE A 126 6.65 0.46 -9.87
C ILE A 126 5.62 1.59 -9.77
N GLY A 127 5.54 2.26 -8.63
CA GLY A 127 4.64 3.39 -8.45
C GLY A 127 4.65 3.97 -7.05
N THR A 128 3.79 4.97 -6.82
CA THR A 128 3.63 5.64 -5.54
C THR A 128 2.16 5.99 -5.33
N LEU A 129 1.64 5.67 -4.14
CA LEU A 129 0.34 6.14 -3.67
C LEU A 129 0.55 7.30 -2.70
N ARG A 130 -0.38 8.25 -2.68
CA ARG A 130 -0.39 9.39 -1.77
C ARG A 130 -1.66 9.38 -0.95
N PHE A 131 -1.55 9.81 0.30
CA PHE A 131 -2.69 10.04 1.18
C PHE A 131 -2.41 11.16 2.17
N LYS A 132 -3.44 11.62 2.85
CA LYS A 132 -3.38 12.70 3.83
C LYS A 132 -3.88 12.22 5.18
N ILE A 133 -3.18 12.62 6.24
CA ILE A 133 -3.70 12.58 7.59
C ILE A 133 -4.26 13.96 7.94
N VAL A 134 -5.50 13.98 8.42
CA VAL A 134 -6.16 15.14 9.00
C VAL A 134 -6.35 14.94 10.51
N PRO A 135 -6.52 16.02 11.29
CA PRO A 135 -6.84 15.92 12.71
C PRO A 135 -8.01 14.96 12.99
#